data_AF-A0A3G9IWK1-F1
#
_entry.id   AF-A0A3G9IWK1-F1
#
_cell.length_a   1.000
_cell.length_b   1.000
_cell.length_c   1.000
_cell.angle_alpha   90.00
_cell.angle_beta   90.00
_cell.angle_gamma   90.00
#
_symmetry.space_group_name_H-M   'P 1'
#
loop_
_entity.id
_entity.type
_entity.pdbx_description
1 polymer ?
#
loop_
_entity_poly.entity_id
_entity_poly.type
_entity_poly.pdbx_seq_one_letter_code
_entity_poly.pdbx_strand_id
1 'polypeptide(L)'
;MGIVTRIKEDLGLPITSLTVRITDTALGSPAAGVHLTLSAPDGHGLNGRTDEFGSARVDDGLIPGSYAVVLEAGKWFAAHNRPCGYGDIVINVEVSTGAAHDVTVSLAGFAYSITLEPNAYQPPAS
;
A
#
# COMPACT_ATOMS: atom_id res chain seq x y z
N MET A 1 -12.68 5.00 6.33
CA MET A 1 -12.50 6.38 5.81
C MET A 1 -12.80 7.35 6.93
N GLY A 2 -11.86 8.24 7.27
CA GLY A 2 -12.08 9.28 8.28
C GLY A 2 -13.06 10.37 7.80
N ILE A 3 -13.75 11.04 8.74
CA ILE A 3 -14.69 12.13 8.41
C ILE A 3 -14.01 13.29 7.68
N VAL A 4 -12.76 13.58 8.04
CA VAL A 4 -11.94 14.64 7.44
C VAL A 4 -11.58 14.32 5.99
N THR A 5 -11.18 13.08 5.71
CA THR A 5 -10.87 12.61 4.35
C THR A 5 -12.10 12.71 3.45
N ARG A 6 -13.26 12.30 3.93
CA ARG A 6 -14.52 12.37 3.18
C ARG A 6 -14.94 13.81 2.87
N ILE A 7 -14.78 14.73 3.82
CA ILE A 7 -15.05 16.17 3.59
C ILE A 7 -14.10 16.74 2.54
N LYS A 8 -12.80 16.41 2.60
CA LYS A 8 -11.85 16.85 1.57
C LYS A 8 -12.25 16.35 0.18
N GLU A 9 -12.71 15.11 0.08
CA GLU A 9 -13.17 14.49 -1.18
C GLU A 9 -14.41 15.20 -1.72
N ASP A 10 -15.43 15.38 -0.87
CA ASP A 10 -16.68 16.07 -1.22
C ASP A 10 -16.43 17.54 -1.64
N LEU A 11 -15.37 18.17 -1.11
CA LEU A 11 -14.95 19.53 -1.45
C LEU A 11 -13.96 19.61 -2.62
N GLY A 12 -13.54 18.48 -3.20
CA GLY A 12 -12.52 18.43 -4.25
C GLY A 12 -11.13 18.91 -3.80
N LEU A 13 -10.86 18.88 -2.50
CA LEU A 13 -9.57 19.23 -1.93
C LEU A 13 -8.55 18.11 -2.16
N PRO A 14 -7.27 18.45 -2.37
CA PRO A 14 -6.21 17.46 -2.53
C PRO A 14 -6.14 16.51 -1.32
N ILE A 15 -6.25 15.20 -1.59
CA ILE A 15 -6.08 14.13 -0.60
C ILE A 15 -4.77 13.41 -0.90
N THR A 16 -3.88 13.38 0.09
CA THR A 16 -2.72 12.48 0.08
C THR A 16 -3.18 11.12 0.60
N SER A 17 -3.05 10.07 -0.19
CA SER A 17 -3.34 8.71 0.27
C SER A 17 -2.37 7.69 -0.31
N LEU A 18 -2.05 6.65 0.46
CA LEU A 18 -1.29 5.49 0.02
C LEU A 18 -2.15 4.25 0.14
N THR A 19 -2.38 3.56 -0.96
CA THR A 19 -3.08 2.27 -1.00
C THR A 19 -2.12 1.17 -1.44
N VAL A 20 -2.16 0.04 -0.75
CA VAL A 20 -1.50 -1.20 -1.17
C VAL A 20 -2.58 -2.22 -1.49
N ARG A 21 -2.54 -2.80 -2.70
CA ARG A 21 -3.40 -3.92 -3.11
C ARG A 21 -2.56 -5.13 -3.40
N ILE A 22 -2.94 -6.28 -2.87
CA ILE A 22 -2.19 -7.52 -2.98
C ILE A 22 -3.10 -8.62 -3.50
N THR A 23 -2.65 -9.27 -4.58
CA THR A 23 -3.32 -10.42 -5.19
C THR A 23 -2.44 -11.65 -5.10
N ASP A 24 -3.00 -12.77 -4.67
CA ASP A 24 -2.38 -14.09 -4.85
C ASP A 24 -2.71 -14.60 -6.25
N THR A 25 -1.73 -14.52 -7.15
CA THR A 25 -1.94 -14.84 -8.56
C THR A 25 -2.04 -16.34 -8.82
N ALA A 26 -1.60 -17.19 -7.89
CA ALA A 26 -1.75 -18.63 -8.01
C ALA A 26 -3.20 -19.07 -7.75
N LEU A 27 -3.93 -18.35 -6.89
CA LEU A 27 -5.34 -18.61 -6.59
C LEU A 27 -6.30 -17.67 -7.33
N GLY A 28 -5.79 -16.61 -7.95
CA GLY A 28 -6.61 -15.59 -8.60
C GLY A 28 -7.48 -14.81 -7.61
N SER A 29 -7.06 -14.72 -6.34
CA SER A 29 -7.84 -14.13 -5.25
C SER A 29 -7.07 -13.03 -4.54
N PRO A 30 -7.75 -12.08 -3.88
CA PRO A 30 -7.08 -11.11 -3.03
C PRO A 30 -6.29 -11.80 -1.90
N ALA A 31 -5.10 -11.28 -1.60
CA ALA A 31 -4.29 -11.74 -0.48
C ALA A 31 -4.73 -11.01 0.80
N ALA A 32 -5.80 -11.49 1.42
CA ALA A 32 -6.32 -10.94 2.67
C ALA A 32 -5.43 -11.30 3.86
N GLY A 33 -5.31 -10.38 4.83
CA GLY A 33 -4.60 -10.60 6.09
C GLY A 33 -3.06 -10.54 6.02
N VAL A 34 -2.48 -10.05 4.91
CA VAL A 34 -1.03 -9.76 4.83
C VAL A 34 -0.71 -8.62 5.78
N HIS A 35 0.19 -8.84 6.74
CA HIS A 35 0.66 -7.76 7.62
C HIS A 35 1.57 -6.83 6.85
N LEU A 36 1.44 -5.55 7.14
CA LEU A 36 2.35 -4.54 6.63
C LEU A 36 2.74 -3.55 7.71
N THR A 37 3.98 -3.08 7.59
CA THR A 37 4.50 -1.95 8.34
C THR A 37 4.83 -0.85 7.35
N LEU A 38 4.39 0.37 7.63
CA LEU A 38 4.72 1.57 6.89
C LEU A 38 5.65 2.42 7.76
N SER A 39 6.89 2.63 7.32
CA SER A 39 7.83 3.57 7.97
C SER A 39 7.82 4.89 7.22
N ALA A 40 7.48 5.95 7.95
CA ALA A 40 7.41 7.32 7.44
C ALA A 40 8.81 7.98 7.39
N PRO A 41 8.97 9.08 6.61
CA PRO A 41 10.24 9.81 6.49
C PRO A 41 10.77 10.36 7.82
N ASP A 42 9.88 10.64 8.77
CA ASP A 42 10.20 11.13 10.11
C ASP A 42 10.50 10.01 11.13
N GLY A 43 10.52 8.75 10.67
CA GLY A 43 10.76 7.58 11.48
C GLY A 43 9.52 7.02 12.19
N HIS A 44 8.34 7.62 12.03
CA HIS A 44 7.10 7.07 12.59
C HIS A 44 6.68 5.79 11.86
N GLY A 45 6.24 4.78 12.60
CA GLY A 45 5.76 3.50 12.06
C GLY A 45 4.24 3.36 12.17
N LEU A 46 3.59 2.90 11.11
CA LEU A 46 2.19 2.48 11.13
C LEU A 46 2.09 1.00 10.79
N ASN A 47 1.26 0.25 11.51
CA ASN A 47 1.02 -1.17 11.26
C ASN A 47 -0.39 -1.38 10.72
N GLY A 48 -0.54 -2.35 9.82
CA GLY A 48 -1.83 -2.69 9.24
C GLY A 48 -1.89 -4.11 8.71
N ARG A 49 -3.06 -4.49 8.23
CA ARG A 49 -3.29 -5.73 7.47
C ARG A 49 -4.14 -5.44 6.26
N THR A 50 -3.93 -6.19 5.19
CA THR A 50 -4.87 -6.18 4.07
C THR A 50 -6.23 -6.73 4.50
N ASP A 51 -7.29 -6.08 4.04
CA ASP A 51 -8.68 -6.46 4.26
C ASP A 51 -9.09 -7.67 3.38
N GLU A 52 -10.38 -8.01 3.38
CA GLU A 52 -10.94 -9.10 2.58
C GLU A 52 -10.76 -8.92 1.06
N PHE A 53 -10.51 -7.68 0.61
CA PHE A 53 -10.23 -7.34 -0.79
C PHE A 53 -8.72 -7.26 -1.07
N GLY A 54 -7.88 -7.72 -0.14
CA GLY A 54 -6.43 -7.68 -0.28
C GLY A 54 -5.88 -6.26 -0.26
N SER A 55 -6.63 -5.30 0.32
CA SER A 55 -6.32 -3.88 0.27
C SER A 55 -5.99 -3.34 1.65
N ALA A 56 -5.06 -2.40 1.72
CA ALA A 56 -4.81 -1.58 2.91
C ALA A 56 -4.58 -0.13 2.48
N ARG A 57 -5.14 0.83 3.21
CA ARG A 57 -5.14 2.25 2.84
C ARG A 57 -4.76 3.13 4.03
N VAL A 58 -3.90 4.11 3.77
CA VAL A 58 -3.60 5.23 4.67
C VAL A 58 -4.06 6.51 3.97
N ASP A 59 -5.00 7.21 4.58
CA ASP A 59 -5.69 8.38 4.00
C ASP A 59 -5.60 9.64 4.88
N ASP A 60 -4.82 9.58 5.97
CA ASP A 60 -4.54 10.69 6.87
C ASP A 60 -3.14 10.56 7.47
N GLY A 61 -2.55 11.68 7.88
CA GLY A 61 -1.23 11.73 8.53
C GLY A 61 -0.04 11.45 7.60
N LEU A 62 -0.23 11.39 6.28
CA LEU A 62 0.87 11.29 5.32
C LEU A 62 1.55 12.65 5.13
N ILE A 63 2.86 12.67 5.37
CA ILE A 63 3.75 13.79 5.04
C ILE A 63 4.44 13.51 3.71
N PRO A 64 4.93 14.53 2.98
CA PRO A 64 5.71 14.28 1.78
C PRO A 64 7.05 13.62 2.10
N GLY A 65 7.50 12.72 1.22
CA GLY A 65 8.81 12.07 1.29
C GLY A 65 8.76 10.57 1.04
N SER A 66 9.90 9.91 1.30
CA SER A 66 10.08 8.48 1.05
C SER A 66 9.54 7.62 2.20
N TYR A 67 8.59 6.76 1.88
CA TYR A 67 8.04 5.75 2.77
C TYR A 67 8.56 4.37 2.44
N ALA A 68 8.85 3.56 3.46
CA ALA A 68 9.12 2.13 3.29
C ALA A 68 7.88 1.30 3.70
N VAL A 69 7.31 0.59 2.74
CA VAL A 69 6.24 -0.41 2.95
C VAL A 69 6.89 -1.77 3.07
N VAL A 70 6.82 -2.38 4.25
CA VAL A 70 7.28 -3.76 4.50
C VAL A 70 6.07 -4.68 4.52
N LEU A 71 6.03 -5.66 3.63
CA LEU A 71 4.98 -6.66 3.54
C LEU A 71 5.52 -8.00 4.07
N GLU A 72 4.87 -8.58 5.07
CA GLU A 72 5.28 -9.86 5.65
C GLU A 72 4.81 -11.06 4.80
N ALA A 73 5.15 -11.06 3.52
CA ALA A 73 4.64 -12.01 2.53
C ALA A 73 5.05 -13.46 2.83
N GLY A 74 6.31 -13.70 3.24
CA GLY A 74 6.78 -15.02 3.62
C GLY A 74 5.99 -15.62 4.80
N LYS A 75 5.70 -14.81 5.83
CA LYS A 75 4.86 -15.24 6.97
C LYS A 75 3.42 -15.51 6.53
N TRP A 76 2.87 -14.70 5.63
CA TRP A 76 1.54 -14.92 5.07
C TRP A 76 1.45 -16.26 4.32
N PHE A 77 2.42 -16.59 3.45
CA PHE A 77 2.46 -17.90 2.79
C PHE A 77 2.60 -19.06 3.79
N ALA A 78 3.45 -18.91 4.80
CA ALA A 78 3.65 -19.91 5.84
C ALA A 78 2.34 -20.19 6.63
N ALA A 79 1.59 -19.15 6.98
CA ALA A 79 0.29 -19.29 7.65
C ALA A 79 -0.75 -20.05 6.79
N HIS A 80 -0.59 -20.04 5.47
CA HIS A 80 -1.42 -20.78 4.52
C HIS A 80 -0.83 -22.15 4.13
N ASN A 81 0.21 -22.62 4.82
CA ASN A 81 0.90 -23.89 4.52
C ASN A 81 1.41 -23.99 3.08
N ARG A 82 1.90 -22.88 2.52
CA ARG A 82 2.39 -22.81 1.14
C ARG A 82 3.86 -22.43 1.09
N PRO A 83 4.66 -23.04 0.19
CA PRO A 83 6.07 -22.72 0.06
C PRO A 83 6.25 -21.29 -0.47
N CYS A 84 7.25 -20.59 0.07
CA CYS A 84 7.65 -19.26 -0.36
C CYS A 84 9.18 -19.18 -0.50
N GLY A 85 9.66 -18.61 -1.61
CA GLY A 85 11.09 -18.43 -1.90
C GLY A 85 11.67 -17.13 -1.38
N TYR A 86 10.87 -16.29 -0.72
CA TYR A 86 11.27 -14.99 -0.20
C TYR A 86 10.68 -14.73 1.19
N GLY A 87 11.29 -13.79 1.93
CA GLY A 87 10.82 -13.36 3.24
C GLY A 87 9.85 -12.18 3.12
N ASP A 88 10.22 -11.06 3.73
CA ASP A 88 9.48 -9.81 3.63
C ASP A 88 9.80 -9.08 2.33
N ILE A 89 8.81 -8.39 1.75
CA ILE A 89 8.99 -7.54 0.56
C ILE A 89 9.01 -6.08 1.04
N VAL A 90 10.07 -5.35 0.68
CA VAL A 90 10.21 -3.93 1.01
C VAL A 90 10.03 -3.08 -0.25
N ILE A 91 9.11 -2.12 -0.20
CA ILE A 91 8.77 -1.23 -1.31
C ILE A 91 8.99 0.20 -0.83
N ASN A 92 9.86 0.95 -1.51
CA ASN A 92 10.04 2.37 -1.23
C ASN A 92 9.12 3.18 -2.15
N VAL A 93 8.29 4.04 -1.56
CA VAL A 93 7.29 4.84 -2.26
C VAL A 93 7.55 6.32 -1.97
N GLU A 94 7.64 7.14 -3.01
CA GLU A 94 7.74 8.59 -2.86
C GLU A 94 6.35 9.19 -2.77
N VAL A 95 6.01 9.75 -1.61
CA VAL A 95 4.71 10.37 -1.36
C VAL A 95 4.78 11.88 -1.58
N SER A 96 3.87 12.39 -2.39
CA SER A 96 3.68 13.81 -2.71
C SER A 96 2.35 14.32 -2.15
N THR A 97 2.33 15.57 -1.69
CA THR A 97 1.11 16.22 -1.19
C THR A 97 -0.01 16.22 -2.23
N GLY A 98 -1.22 15.86 -1.82
CA GLY A 98 -2.41 16.00 -2.64
C GLY A 98 -2.55 14.98 -3.77
N ALA A 99 -1.77 13.90 -3.72
CA ALA A 99 -1.83 12.81 -4.69
C ALA A 99 -2.23 11.48 -4.03
N ALA A 100 -2.96 10.66 -4.79
CA ALA A 100 -3.14 9.26 -4.46
C ALA A 100 -1.97 8.43 -5.01
N HIS A 101 -1.43 7.57 -4.17
CA HIS A 101 -0.30 6.68 -4.44
C HIS A 101 -0.81 5.25 -4.33
N ASP A 102 -0.83 4.51 -5.44
CA ASP A 102 -1.33 3.14 -5.47
C ASP A 102 -0.18 2.16 -5.77
N VAL A 103 -0.02 1.18 -4.88
CA VAL A 103 0.95 0.10 -4.98
C VAL A 103 0.19 -1.20 -5.21
N THR A 104 0.38 -1.82 -6.37
CA THR A 104 -0.20 -3.14 -6.65
C THR A 104 0.89 -4.20 -6.58
N VAL A 105 0.62 -5.26 -5.82
CA VAL A 105 1.53 -6.39 -5.63
C VAL A 105 0.85 -7.68 -6.07
N SER A 106 1.52 -8.42 -6.93
CA SER A 106 1.12 -9.79 -7.28
C SER A 106 2.06 -10.77 -6.60
N LEU A 107 1.52 -11.68 -5.81
CA LEU A 107 2.26 -12.71 -5.09
C LEU A 107 2.08 -14.07 -5.74
N ALA A 108 3.20 -14.74 -6.00
CA ALA A 108 3.30 -16.18 -6.24
C ALA A 108 4.38 -16.75 -5.32
N GLY A 109 4.35 -18.05 -5.00
CA GLY A 109 5.26 -18.64 -4.01
C GLY A 109 6.75 -18.34 -4.29
N PHE A 110 7.17 -18.23 -5.55
CA PHE A 110 8.58 -18.01 -5.92
C PHE A 110 8.81 -16.80 -6.82
N ALA A 111 7.81 -15.93 -6.96
CA ALA A 111 7.93 -14.68 -7.71
C ALA A 111 6.95 -13.65 -7.15
N TYR A 112 7.30 -12.38 -7.26
CA TYR A 112 6.36 -11.29 -7.05
C TYR A 112 6.61 -10.20 -8.09
N SER A 113 5.59 -9.40 -8.35
CA SER A 113 5.73 -8.16 -9.11
C SER A 113 5.13 -7.01 -8.34
N ILE A 114 5.71 -5.83 -8.54
CA ILE A 114 5.26 -4.58 -7.95
C ILE A 114 5.01 -3.61 -9.09
N THR A 115 3.84 -2.97 -9.06
CA THR A 115 3.50 -1.84 -9.90
C THR A 115 3.25 -0.65 -9.00
N LEU A 116 4.00 0.42 -9.22
CA LEU A 116 3.72 1.74 -8.67
C LEU A 116 3.00 2.52 -9.77
N GLU A 117 1.73 2.86 -9.55
CA GLU A 117 1.01 3.67 -10.54
C GLU A 117 1.59 5.10 -10.52
N PRO A 118 1.84 5.70 -11.70
CA PRO A 118 2.34 7.06 -11.75
C PRO A 118 1.33 7.98 -11.08
N ASN A 119 1.82 8.79 -10.13
CA ASN A 119 1.03 9.87 -9.57
C ASN A 119 0.47 10.69 -10.73
N ALA A 120 -0.85 10.85 -10.76
CA ALA A 120 -1.49 11.83 -11.63
C ALA A 120 -1.05 13.23 -11.15
N TYR A 121 0.18 13.61 -11.47
CA TYR A 121 0.66 14.97 -11.29
C TYR A 121 -0.22 15.85 -12.16
N GLN A 122 -1.15 16.54 -11.50
CA GLN A 122 -1.94 17.58 -12.12
C GLN A 122 -1.18 18.88 -11.86
N PRO A 123 -0.58 19.50 -12.89
CA PRO A 123 0.08 20.79 -12.68
C PRO A 123 -0.96 21.80 -12.13
N PRO A 124 -0.55 22.75 -11.29
CA PRO A 124 -1.44 23.82 -10.85
C PRO A 124 -2.03 24.53 -12.08
N ALA A 125 -3.33 24.77 -12.06
CA ALA A 125 -3.99 25.52 -13.12
C ALA A 125 -3.31 26.90 -13.24
N SER A 126 -2.78 27.17 -14.43
CA SER A 126 -2.19 28.46 -14.82
C SER A 126 -3.22 29.57 -14.86
#